data_AF-A0A699TI40-F1
#
_entry.id   AF-A0A699TI40-F1
#
_cell.length_a   1.000
_cell.length_b   1.000
_cell.length_c   1.000
_cell.angle_alpha   90.00
_cell.angle_beta   90.00
_cell.angle_gamma   90.00
#
_symmetry.space_group_name_H-M   'P 1'
#
loop_
_entity.id
_entity.type
_entity.pdbx_description
1 polymer ?
#
loop_
_entity_poly.entity_id
_entity_poly.type
_entity_poly.pdbx_seq_one_letter_code
_entity_poly.pdbx_strand_id
1 'polypeptide(L)'
;MDTSLESPNIKNLSVVREFADVFPDELPGLPLVREIEFGIELIPSAEPISKAPYRMAPVELKELKEQLQEMLENGFIRPSVSP
;
A
#
# COMPACT_ATOMS: atom_id res chain seq x y z
N MET A 1 3.55 21.71 33.48
CA MET A 1 3.88 22.35 32.19
C MET A 1 3.60 21.31 31.13
N ASP A 2 2.32 21.19 30.76
CA ASP A 2 1.88 20.27 29.72
C ASP A 2 2.36 20.82 28.38
N THR A 3 3.37 20.18 27.80
CA THR A 3 3.78 20.47 26.42
C THR A 3 2.73 19.85 25.51
N SER A 4 1.67 20.61 25.23
CA SER A 4 0.81 20.38 24.08
C SER A 4 1.70 20.42 22.84
N LEU A 5 2.13 19.26 22.38
CA LEU A 5 2.80 19.08 21.10
C LEU A 5 1.76 19.38 20.03
N GLU A 6 1.56 20.65 19.74
CA GLU A 6 0.98 21.08 18.47
C GLU A 6 1.87 20.45 17.40
N SER A 7 1.30 19.50 16.66
CA SER A 7 1.99 18.77 15.60
C SER A 7 2.68 19.80 14.71
N PRO A 8 4.03 19.87 14.66
CA PRO A 8 4.69 20.85 13.81
C PRO A 8 4.21 20.61 12.38
N ASN A 9 3.73 21.66 11.70
CA ASN A 9 3.24 21.54 10.34
C ASN A 9 4.40 21.09 9.43
N ILE A 10 4.47 19.78 9.16
CA ILE A 10 5.57 19.10 8.47
C ILE A 10 5.79 19.69 7.07
N LYS A 11 4.73 20.21 6.43
CA LYS A 11 4.78 20.90 5.12
C LYS A 11 5.61 22.20 5.15
N ASN A 12 5.95 22.72 6.33
CA ASN A 12 6.79 23.90 6.49
C ASN A 12 8.29 23.59 6.62
N LEU A 13 8.67 22.32 6.79
CA LEU A 13 10.07 21.92 6.81
C LEU A 13 10.68 22.15 5.43
N SER A 14 11.86 22.78 5.39
CA SER A 14 12.58 23.10 4.14
C SER A 14 12.75 21.86 3.26
N VAL A 15 13.09 20.72 3.87
CA VAL A 15 13.29 19.44 3.17
C VAL A 15 11.99 18.95 2.51
N VAL A 16 10.84 19.05 3.19
CA VAL A 16 9.56 18.59 2.64
C VAL A 16 9.12 19.48 1.47
N ARG A 17 9.39 20.78 1.54
CA ARG A 17 9.13 21.71 0.43
C ARG A 17 10.06 21.49 -0.76
N GLU A 18 11.32 21.17 -0.49
CA GLU A 18 12.33 20.88 -1.51
C GLU A 18 12.02 19.59 -2.28
N PHE A 19 11.45 18.60 -1.60
CA PHE A 19 11.08 17.28 -2.15
C PHE A 19 9.57 17.05 -2.17
N ALA A 20 8.78 18.08 -2.51
CA ALA A 20 7.31 18.00 -2.47
C ALA A 20 6.73 16.92 -3.39
N ASP A 21 7.44 16.56 -4.46
CA ASP A 21 7.13 15.47 -5.40
C ASP A 21 7.32 14.08 -4.78
N VAL A 22 8.21 13.95 -3.79
CA VAL A 22 8.47 12.70 -3.04
C VAL A 22 7.48 12.53 -1.88
N PHE A 23 6.89 13.63 -1.39
CA PHE A 23 5.91 13.64 -0.29
C PHE A 23 4.51 14.11 -0.74
N PRO A 24 3.88 13.48 -1.74
CA PRO A 24 2.53 13.84 -2.13
C PRO A 24 1.52 13.44 -1.04
N ASP A 25 0.37 14.13 -0.99
CA ASP A 25 -0.71 13.80 -0.06
C ASP A 25 -1.33 12.41 -0.37
N GLU A 26 -1.25 11.96 -1.63
CA GLU A 26 -1.63 10.61 -2.10
C GLU A 26 -0.48 9.98 -2.89
N LEU A 27 -0.23 8.69 -2.71
CA LEU A 27 0.86 8.00 -3.40
C LEU A 27 0.55 7.86 -4.90
N PRO A 28 1.50 8.17 -5.80
CA PRO A 28 1.34 7.82 -7.20
C PRO A 28 1.20 6.30 -7.32
N GLY A 29 0.32 5.85 -8.21
CA GLY A 29 0.15 4.43 -8.53
C GLY A 29 1.47 3.72 -8.79
N LEU A 30 1.51 2.39 -8.65
CA LEU A 30 2.75 1.64 -8.90
C LEU A 30 3.22 1.89 -10.35
N PRO A 31 4.51 2.19 -10.58
CA PRO A 31 5.01 2.36 -11.93
C PRO A 31 4.83 1.07 -12.72
N LEU A 32 4.20 1.17 -13.89
CA LEU A 32 3.93 0.03 -14.77
C LEU A 32 5.22 -0.69 -15.18
N VAL A 33 6.30 0.09 -15.34
CA VAL A 33 7.65 -0.39 -15.67
C VAL A 33 8.54 -0.09 -14.48
N ARG A 34 9.01 -1.14 -13.81
CA ARG A 34 10.07 -1.04 -12.81
C ARG A 34 11.40 -1.19 -13.54
N GLU A 35 12.38 -0.35 -13.20
CA GLU A 35 13.74 -0.46 -13.75
C GLU A 35 14.43 -1.77 -13.35
N ILE A 36 13.99 -2.35 -12.22
CA ILE A 36 14.45 -3.64 -11.72
C ILE A 36 13.25 -4.58 -11.60
N GLU A 37 13.37 -5.77 -12.18
CA GLU A 37 12.41 -6.85 -11.99
C GLU A 37 12.62 -7.47 -10.61
N PHE A 38 11.57 -7.47 -9.78
CA PHE A 38 11.61 -8.10 -8.47
C PHE A 38 11.29 -9.59 -8.64
N GLY A 39 12.32 -10.43 -8.60
CA GLY A 39 12.17 -11.89 -8.57
C GLY A 39 11.90 -12.40 -7.16
N ILE A 40 10.92 -13.30 -7.01
CA ILE A 40 10.70 -14.06 -5.77
C ILE A 40 11.31 -15.45 -5.99
N GLU A 41 12.49 -15.68 -5.41
CA GLU A 41 13.15 -16.99 -5.46
C GLU A 41 12.46 -17.95 -4.49
N LEU A 42 11.99 -19.09 -5.02
CA LEU A 42 11.40 -20.15 -4.22
C LEU A 42 12.48 -21.17 -3.84
N ILE A 43 12.39 -21.72 -2.63
CA ILE A 43 13.18 -22.90 -2.30
C ILE A 43 12.81 -24.05 -3.24
N PRO A 44 13.78 -24.90 -3.63
CA PRO A 44 13.50 -26.07 -4.46
C PRO A 44 12.37 -26.91 -3.85
N SER A 45 11.41 -27.33 -4.68
CA SER A 45 10.21 -28.09 -4.29
C SER A 45 9.13 -27.33 -3.52
N ALA A 46 9.19 -26.00 -3.39
CA ALA A 46 8.05 -25.24 -2.90
C ALA A 46 6.88 -25.28 -3.89
N GLU A 47 5.69 -25.60 -3.40
CA GLU A 47 4.43 -25.59 -4.15
C GLU A 47 3.54 -24.40 -3.72
N PRO A 48 2.68 -23.88 -4.61
CA PRO A 48 1.70 -22.87 -4.24
C PRO A 48 0.80 -23.32 -3.08
N ILE A 49 0.46 -22.39 -2.20
CA ILE A 49 -0.40 -22.65 -1.05
C ILE A 49 -1.73 -21.95 -1.26
N SER A 50 -2.79 -22.76 -1.40
CA SER A 50 -4.16 -22.27 -1.44
C SER A 50 -4.82 -22.43 -0.06
N LYS A 51 -5.26 -21.32 0.54
CA LYS A 51 -5.98 -21.30 1.82
C LYS A 51 -7.25 -20.49 1.69
N ALA A 52 -8.32 -20.95 2.32
CA ALA A 52 -9.56 -20.20 2.39
C ALA A 52 -9.36 -18.86 3.13
N PRO A 53 -10.03 -17.77 2.69
CA PRO A 53 -10.02 -16.50 3.43
C PRO A 53 -10.59 -16.66 4.84
N TYR A 54 -10.11 -15.83 5.77
CA TYR A 54 -10.62 -15.79 7.13
C TYR A 54 -12.08 -15.30 7.17
N ARG A 55 -12.84 -15.80 8.16
CA ARG A 55 -14.18 -15.29 8.45
C ARG A 55 -14.05 -13.92 9.11
N MET A 56 -14.77 -12.95 8.58
CA MET A 56 -14.81 -11.57 9.07
C MET A 56 -16.26 -11.15 9.32
N ALA A 57 -16.47 -10.26 10.27
CA ALA A 57 -17.77 -9.65 10.53
C ALA A 57 -18.20 -8.74 9.35
N PRO A 58 -19.50 -8.44 9.20
CA PRO A 58 -19.98 -7.59 8.11
C PRO A 58 -19.31 -6.20 8.04
N VAL A 59 -18.97 -5.62 9.19
CA VAL A 59 -18.29 -4.31 9.25
C VAL A 59 -16.86 -4.38 8.74
N GLU A 60 -16.12 -5.44 9.08
CA GLU A 60 -14.75 -5.67 8.61
C GLU A 60 -14.72 -5.95 7.11
N LEU A 61 -15.68 -6.73 6.61
CA LEU A 61 -15.82 -6.99 5.17
C LEU A 61 -16.12 -5.73 4.37
N LYS A 62 -16.90 -4.80 4.93
CA LYS A 62 -17.19 -3.52 4.29
C LYS A 62 -15.92 -2.68 4.17
N GLU A 63 -15.20 -2.51 5.28
CA GLU A 63 -13.94 -1.76 5.31
C GLU A 63 -12.91 -2.36 4.36
N LEU A 64 -12.73 -3.68 4.40
CA LEU A 64 -11.79 -4.38 3.50
C LEU A 64 -12.15 -4.13 2.03
N LYS A 65 -13.44 -4.15 1.68
CA LYS A 65 -13.88 -3.89 0.32
C LYS A 65 -13.57 -2.46 -0.13
N GLU A 66 -13.77 -1.48 0.75
CA GLU A 66 -13.47 -0.07 0.47
C GLU A 66 -11.97 0.13 0.21
N GLN A 67 -11.11 -0.46 1.05
CA GLN A 67 -9.65 -0.41 0.87
C GLN A 67 -9.19 -1.11 -0.42
N LEU A 68 -9.74 -2.29 -0.73
CA LEU A 68 -9.41 -3.01 -1.97
C LEU A 68 -9.82 -2.22 -3.23
N GLN A 69 -10.94 -1.49 -3.18
CA GLN A 69 -11.41 -0.65 -4.27
C GLN A 69 -10.45 0.52 -4.52
N GLU A 70 -10.02 1.21 -3.47
CA GLU A 70 -9.01 2.27 -3.55
C GLU A 70 -7.69 1.75 -4.13
N MET A 71 -7.22 0.57 -3.68
CA MET A 71 -6.00 -0.05 -4.20
C MET A 71 -6.10 -0.45 -5.68
N LEU A 72 -7.30 -0.85 -6.14
CA LEU A 72 -7.57 -1.14 -7.56
C LEU A 72 -7.54 0.14 -8.39
N GLU A 73 -8.17 1.21 -7.92
CA GLU A 73 -8.22 2.53 -8.59
C GLU A 73 -6.83 3.15 -8.69
N ASN A 74 -6.03 3.02 -7.64
CA ASN A 74 -4.63 3.47 -7.62
C ASN A 74 -3.68 2.55 -8.42
N GLY A 75 -4.15 1.41 -8.92
CA GLY A 75 -3.33 0.47 -9.69
C GLY A 75 -2.28 -0.28 -8.86
N PHE A 76 -2.44 -0.33 -7.54
CA PHE A 76 -1.54 -1.08 -6.65
C PHE A 76 -1.75 -2.59 -6.74
N ILE A 77 -2.98 -3.01 -7.06
CA ILE A 77 -3.35 -4.41 -7.25
C ILE A 77 -4.14 -4.59 -8.54
N ARG A 78 -4.23 -5.84 -9.01
CA ARG A 78 -5.08 -6.23 -10.13
C ARG A 78 -5.66 -7.62 -9.89
N PRO A 79 -6.81 -7.96 -10.50
CA PRO A 79 -7.33 -9.33 -10.46
C PRO A 79 -6.29 -10.34 -10.98
N SER A 80 -6.26 -11.52 -10.37
CA SER A 80 -5.36 -12.60 -10.75
C SER A 80 -6.02 -13.96 -10.55
N VAL A 81 -5.44 -14.99 -11.17
CA VAL A 81 -5.82 -16.40 -11.05
C VAL A 81 -4.59 -17.18 -10.60
N SER A 82 -4.32 -17.13 -9.30
CA SER A 82 -3.26 -17.92 -8.66
C SER A 82 -3.73 -19.37 -8.45
N PRO A 83 -2.84 -20.37 -8.65
CA PRO A 83 -3.08 -21.74 -8.19
C PRO A 83 -3.22 -21.83 -6.67
#